data_AF-A0A8S2TRC0-F1
#
_entry.id   AF-A0A8S2TRC0-F1
#
_cell.length_a   1.000
_cell.length_b   1.000
_cell.length_c   1.000
_cell.angle_alpha   90.00
_cell.angle_beta   90.00
_cell.angle_gamma   90.00
#
_symmetry.space_group_name_H-M   'P 1'
#
loop_
_entity.id
_entity.type
_entity.pdbx_description
1 polymer ?
#
loop_
_entity_poly.entity_id
_entity_poly.type
_entity_poly.pdbx_seq_one_letter_code
_entity_poly.pdbx_strand_id
1 'polypeptide(L)'
;MIVWREILKKDGICVSQQTVSNIKRNIGLQRNSVEKIKFSRQRPVTTPSSVLKVIQAIDVNDPPTQRSIAKACHASQSTISRIIKQANFTLRKKQKVHKLTSSNAEKRRRRALRLYRQLANNRYKNFITT
;
A
#
# COMPACT_ATOMS: atom_id res chain seq x y z
N MET A 1 22.56 -8.79 52.93
CA MET A 1 21.50 -9.35 52.06
C MET A 1 21.29 -10.86 52.36
N ILE A 2 20.88 -11.22 53.59
CA ILE A 2 20.88 -12.62 54.12
C ILE A 2 19.50 -13.02 54.74
N VAL A 3 18.48 -12.16 54.65
CA VAL A 3 17.28 -12.24 55.50
C VAL A 3 16.37 -13.46 55.22
N TRP A 4 16.25 -13.91 53.96
CA TRP A 4 15.24 -14.93 53.59
C TRP A 4 15.53 -16.35 54.09
N ARG A 5 16.81 -16.74 54.14
CA ARG A 5 17.18 -18.08 54.62
C ARG A 5 16.96 -18.20 56.12
N GLU A 6 17.20 -17.12 56.86
CA GLU A 6 17.02 -17.08 58.30
C GLU A 6 15.55 -17.12 58.69
N ILE A 7 14.67 -16.46 57.93
CA ILE A 7 13.22 -16.56 58.10
C ILE A 7 12.74 -18.00 57.88
N LEU A 8 13.11 -18.63 56.76
CA LEU A 8 12.68 -20.00 56.46
C LEU A 8 13.19 -21.03 57.48
N LYS A 9 14.38 -20.79 58.04
CA LYS A 9 14.91 -21.61 59.14
C LYS A 9 14.12 -21.46 60.44
N LYS A 10 13.62 -20.26 60.75
CA LYS A 10 12.74 -20.04 61.92
C LYS A 10 11.42 -20.78 61.77
N ASP A 11 10.95 -20.96 60.54
CA ASP A 11 9.75 -21.74 60.21
C ASP A 11 10.03 -23.26 60.12
N GLY A 12 11.24 -23.72 60.49
CA GLY A 12 11.62 -25.13 60.46
C GLY A 12 11.99 -25.69 59.08
N ILE A 13 12.04 -24.85 58.04
CA ILE A 13 12.28 -25.28 56.66
C ILE A 13 13.77 -25.14 56.33
N CYS A 14 14.44 -26.28 56.16
CA CYS A 14 15.86 -26.30 55.78
C CYS A 14 16.02 -26.29 54.25
N VAL A 15 16.38 -25.14 53.70
CA VAL A 15 16.69 -24.98 52.27
C VAL A 15 18.09 -24.43 52.04
N SER A 16 18.72 -24.90 50.96
CA SER A 16 20.05 -24.42 50.55
C SER A 16 19.98 -22.96 50.05
N GLN A 17 21.09 -22.23 50.17
CA GLN A 17 21.18 -20.86 49.61
C GLN A 17 20.98 -20.86 48.09
N GLN A 18 21.46 -21.90 47.41
CA GLN A 18 21.30 -22.08 45.97
C GLN A 18 19.82 -22.18 45.58
N THR A 19 19.03 -22.92 46.36
CA THR A 19 17.59 -23.08 46.14
C THR A 19 16.87 -21.73 46.22
N VAL A 20 17.18 -20.91 47.24
CA VAL A 20 16.60 -19.57 47.41
C VAL A 20 16.98 -18.65 46.24
N SER A 21 18.22 -18.71 45.77
CA SER A 21 18.70 -17.94 44.62
C SER A 21 17.98 -18.33 43.33
N ASN A 22 17.83 -19.64 43.08
CA ASN A 22 17.13 -20.17 41.92
C ASN A 22 15.66 -19.74 41.90
N ILE A 23 14.97 -19.78 43.04
CA ILE A 23 13.57 -19.34 43.15
C ILE A 23 13.45 -17.84 42.86
N LYS A 24 14.31 -17.00 43.45
CA LYS A 24 14.31 -15.55 43.19
C LYS A 24 14.55 -15.24 41.72
N ARG A 25 15.50 -15.92 41.09
CA ARG A 25 15.79 -15.79 39.66
C ARG A 25 14.60 -16.20 38.81
N ASN A 26 13.94 -17.32 39.14
CA ASN A 26 12.78 -17.81 38.40
C ASN A 26 11.58 -16.85 38.49
N ILE A 27 11.30 -16.31 39.68
CA ILE A 27 10.26 -15.28 39.87
C ILE A 27 10.58 -14.02 39.05
N GLY A 28 11.85 -13.59 39.04
CA GLY A 28 12.30 -12.45 38.23
C GLY A 28 12.13 -12.71 36.72
N LEU A 29 12.47 -13.91 36.25
CA LEU A 29 12.29 -14.31 34.85
C LEU A 29 10.80 -14.37 34.46
N GLN A 30 9.94 -14.92 35.32
CA GLN A 30 8.48 -14.95 35.08
C GLN A 30 7.86 -13.55 35.05
N ARG A 31 8.33 -12.62 35.88
CA ARG A 31 7.88 -11.22 35.80
C ARG A 31 8.31 -10.53 34.51
N ASN A 32 9.46 -10.92 33.97
CA ASN A 32 10.01 -10.38 32.73
C ASN A 32 9.58 -11.16 31.47
N SER A 33 8.85 -12.27 31.62
CA SER A 33 8.34 -13.09 30.51
C SER A 33 7.02 -12.59 29.94
N VAL A 34 6.51 -11.44 30.39
CA VAL A 34 5.36 -10.79 29.75
C VAL A 34 5.76 -10.50 28.31
N GLU A 35 5.04 -11.11 27.36
CA GLU A 35 5.28 -10.88 25.94
C GLU A 35 5.26 -9.38 25.67
N LYS A 36 6.36 -8.86 25.08
CA LYS A 36 6.44 -7.44 24.72
C LYS A 36 5.27 -7.12 23.80
N ILE A 37 4.42 -6.18 24.19
CA ILE A 37 3.32 -5.69 23.36
C ILE A 37 3.91 -5.17 22.05
N LYS A 38 3.75 -5.94 20.97
CA LYS A 38 4.18 -5.54 19.63
C LYS A 38 3.20 -4.51 19.12
N PHE A 39 3.54 -3.23 19.22
CA PHE A 39 2.78 -2.16 18.57
C PHE A 39 3.01 -2.20 17.06
N SER A 40 2.30 -3.06 16.34
CA SER A 40 2.29 -3.03 14.87
C SER A 40 1.32 -1.95 14.37
N ARG A 41 1.57 -0.69 14.70
CA ARG A 41 0.81 0.42 14.10
C ARG A 41 1.40 0.75 12.73
N GLN A 42 1.22 -0.14 11.76
CA GLN A 42 1.40 0.24 10.37
C GLN A 42 0.18 1.06 9.96
N ARG A 43 0.37 2.37 9.78
CA ARG A 43 -0.68 3.20 9.17
C ARG A 43 -0.88 2.69 7.74
N PRO A 44 -2.10 2.42 7.30
CA PRO A 44 -2.33 2.06 5.91
C PRO A 44 -1.86 3.22 5.04
N VAL A 45 -1.02 2.91 4.06
CA VAL A 45 -0.50 3.88 3.07
C VAL A 45 -1.63 4.52 2.26
N THR A 46 -2.80 3.88 2.25
CA THR A 46 -3.98 4.29 1.50
C THR A 46 -5.08 4.69 2.47
N THR A 47 -5.48 5.96 2.47
CA THR A 47 -6.59 6.45 3.28
C THR A 47 -7.93 6.18 2.57
N PRO A 48 -9.04 5.99 3.29
CA PRO A 48 -10.36 5.77 2.68
C PRO A 48 -10.76 6.88 1.70
N SER A 49 -10.41 8.13 2.03
CA SER A 49 -10.65 9.29 1.16
C SER A 49 -9.88 9.23 -0.16
N SER A 50 -8.63 8.75 -0.14
CA SER A 50 -7.84 8.55 -1.35
C SER A 50 -8.41 7.43 -2.24
N VAL A 51 -8.89 6.35 -1.62
CA VAL A 51 -9.58 5.25 -2.33
C VAL A 51 -10.83 5.77 -3.05
N LEU A 52 -11.67 6.54 -2.36
CA LEU A 52 -12.89 7.12 -2.94
C LEU A 52 -12.59 8.03 -4.14
N LYS A 53 -11.57 8.90 -4.06
CA LYS A 53 -11.15 9.74 -5.18
C LYS A 53 -10.71 8.93 -6.39
N VAL A 54 -9.97 7.85 -6.17
CA VAL A 54 -9.53 6.95 -7.25
C VAL A 54 -10.71 6.23 -7.90
N ILE A 55 -11.66 5.75 -7.09
CA ILE A 55 -12.88 5.09 -7.58
C ILE A 55 -13.69 6.05 -8.46
N GLN A 56 -13.95 7.28 -7.97
CA GLN A 56 -14.69 8.30 -8.72
C GLN A 56 -14.01 8.68 -10.04
N ALA A 57 -12.67 8.72 -10.07
CA ALA A 57 -11.93 9.01 -11.29
C ALA A 57 -12.01 7.89 -12.35
N ILE A 58 -12.33 6.66 -11.92
CA ILE A 58 -12.36 5.47 -12.77
C ILE A 58 -13.78 5.12 -13.20
N ASP A 59 -14.77 5.45 -12.38
CA ASP A 59 -16.19 5.22 -12.63
C ASP A 59 -16.77 6.26 -13.62
N VAL A 60 -16.14 6.37 -14.79
CA VAL A 60 -16.54 7.24 -15.89
C VAL A 60 -16.43 6.50 -17.22
N ASN A 61 -17.17 6.93 -18.24
CA ASN A 61 -17.23 6.25 -19.54
C ASN A 61 -15.88 6.22 -20.30
N ASP A 62 -15.00 7.21 -20.12
CA ASP A 62 -13.65 7.29 -20.69
C ASP A 62 -12.64 7.66 -19.58
N PRO A 63 -12.21 6.70 -18.76
CA PRO A 63 -11.38 6.99 -17.61
C PRO A 63 -9.95 7.41 -18.03
N PRO A 64 -9.33 8.34 -17.29
CA PRO A 64 -7.94 8.70 -17.50
C PRO A 64 -7.01 7.51 -17.23
N THR A 65 -5.79 7.57 -17.77
CA THR A 65 -4.79 6.50 -17.55
C THR A 65 -4.41 6.40 -16.08
N GLN A 66 -4.01 5.21 -15.61
CA GLN A 66 -3.55 5.01 -14.22
C GLN A 66 -2.42 5.98 -13.85
N ARG A 67 -1.51 6.30 -14.78
CA ARG A 67 -0.43 7.27 -14.57
C ARG A 67 -0.96 8.70 -14.36
N SER A 68 -2.02 9.08 -15.06
CA SER A 68 -2.67 10.38 -14.87
C SER A 68 -3.35 10.47 -13.50
N ILE A 69 -4.06 9.40 -13.09
CA ILE A 69 -4.69 9.31 -11.77
C ILE A 69 -3.63 9.34 -10.66
N ALA A 70 -2.54 8.59 -10.83
CA ALA A 70 -1.42 8.57 -9.89
C ALA A 70 -0.84 9.98 -9.64
N LYS A 71 -0.67 10.78 -10.71
CA LYS A 71 -0.25 12.18 -10.60
C LYS A 71 -1.27 13.05 -9.86
N ALA A 72 -2.56 12.90 -10.18
CA ALA A 72 -3.63 13.69 -9.55
C ALA A 72 -3.82 13.34 -8.06
N CYS A 73 -3.58 12.08 -7.68
CA CYS A 73 -3.74 11.60 -6.31
C CYS A 73 -2.43 11.60 -5.50
N HIS A 74 -1.32 12.10 -6.06
CA HIS A 74 0.02 12.06 -5.45
C HIS A 74 0.42 10.67 -4.93
N ALA A 75 0.08 9.63 -5.69
CA ALA A 75 0.32 8.24 -5.34
C ALA A 75 1.17 7.55 -6.41
N SER A 76 1.80 6.43 -6.05
CA SER A 76 2.47 5.60 -7.04
C SER A 76 1.44 4.89 -7.93
N GLN A 77 1.82 4.61 -9.18
CA GLN A 77 0.97 3.85 -10.11
C GLN A 77 0.65 2.45 -9.56
N SER A 78 1.56 1.85 -8.79
CA SER A 78 1.34 0.56 -8.13
C SER A 78 0.25 0.62 -7.06
N THR A 79 0.17 1.70 -6.29
CA THR A 79 -0.90 1.94 -5.32
C THR A 79 -2.24 2.09 -6.02
N ILE A 80 -2.31 2.87 -7.12
CA ILE A 80 -3.53 2.99 -7.92
C ILE A 80 -3.97 1.62 -8.46
N SER A 81 -3.05 0.84 -9.03
CA SER A 81 -3.33 -0.52 -9.53
C SER A 81 -3.88 -1.43 -8.43
N ARG A 82 -3.34 -1.35 -7.21
CA ARG A 82 -3.83 -2.10 -6.05
C ARG A 82 -5.26 -1.69 -5.67
N ILE A 83 -5.55 -0.39 -5.61
CA ILE A 83 -6.89 0.13 -5.29
C ILE A 83 -7.91 -0.37 -6.32
N ILE A 84 -7.58 -0.32 -7.61
CA ILE A 84 -8.45 -0.80 -8.69
C ILE A 84 -8.78 -2.28 -8.52
N LYS A 85 -7.77 -3.10 -8.21
CA LYS A 85 -7.95 -4.53 -7.96
C LYS A 85 -8.84 -4.78 -6.74
N GLN A 86 -8.63 -4.05 -5.65
CA GLN A 86 -9.44 -4.19 -4.43
C GLN A 86 -10.89 -3.76 -4.62
N ALA A 87 -11.13 -2.72 -5.43
CA ALA A 87 -12.47 -2.24 -5.75
C ALA A 87 -13.22 -3.12 -6.77
N ASN A 88 -12.67 -4.28 -7.15
CA ASN A 88 -13.26 -5.23 -8.09
C ASN A 88 -13.68 -4.62 -9.44
N PHE A 89 -13.06 -3.51 -9.85
CA PHE A 89 -13.31 -2.96 -11.18
C PHE A 89 -12.75 -3.94 -12.22
N THR A 90 -13.64 -4.61 -12.94
CA THR A 90 -13.25 -5.36 -14.13
C THR A 90 -12.74 -4.37 -15.16
N LEU A 91 -11.46 -4.49 -15.54
CA LEU A 91 -10.91 -3.77 -16.69
C LEU A 91 -11.79 -4.08 -17.90
N ARG A 92 -12.64 -3.12 -18.30
CA ARG A 92 -13.46 -3.27 -19.50
C ARG A 92 -12.50 -3.44 -20.67
N LYS A 93 -12.51 -4.62 -21.29
CA LYS A 93 -11.74 -4.86 -22.51
C LYS A 93 -12.19 -3.80 -23.52
N LYS A 94 -11.22 -3.08 -24.08
CA LYS A 94 -11.47 -2.15 -25.17
C LYS A 94 -12.17 -2.93 -26.30
N GLN A 95 -13.36 -2.52 -26.68
CA GLN A 95 -14.06 -3.13 -27.83
C GLN A 95 -13.14 -3.09 -29.06
N LYS A 96 -12.95 -4.24 -29.71
CA LYS A 96 -12.07 -4.36 -30.90
C LYS A 96 -12.52 -3.43 -32.04
N VAL A 97 -13.82 -3.15 -32.11
CA VAL A 97 -14.41 -2.26 -33.11
C VAL A 97 -15.11 -1.12 -32.38
N HIS A 98 -14.47 0.05 -32.35
CA HIS A 98 -15.17 1.26 -31.97
C HIS A 98 -15.94 1.76 -33.19
N LYS A 99 -17.28 1.84 -33.11
CA LYS A 99 -18.00 2.78 -33.98
C LYS A 99 -17.42 4.16 -33.68
N LEU A 100 -16.79 4.77 -34.68
CA LEU A 100 -16.17 6.09 -34.52
C LEU A 100 -17.29 7.14 -34.44
N THR A 101 -17.80 7.37 -33.24
CA THR A 101 -18.75 8.46 -33.01
C THR A 101 -18.06 9.80 -33.24
N SER A 102 -18.81 10.80 -33.69
CA SER A 102 -18.30 12.15 -33.96
C SER A 102 -17.52 12.74 -32.77
N SER A 103 -18.05 12.59 -31.56
CA SER A 103 -17.38 13.00 -30.31
C SER A 103 -16.03 12.30 -30.10
N ASN A 104 -15.94 11.00 -30.37
CA ASN A 104 -14.70 10.24 -30.25
C ASN A 104 -13.69 10.62 -31.35
N ALA A 105 -14.15 10.89 -32.57
CA ALA A 105 -13.32 11.41 -33.65
C ALA A 105 -12.71 12.78 -33.28
N GLU A 106 -13.51 13.66 -32.67
CA GLU A 106 -13.06 14.98 -32.25
C GLU A 106 -12.05 14.93 -31.09
N LYS A 107 -12.32 14.09 -30.08
CA LYS A 107 -11.34 13.81 -29.00
C LYS A 107 -10.03 13.25 -29.55
N ARG A 108 -10.11 12.34 -30.53
CA ARG A 108 -8.92 11.81 -31.22
C ARG A 108 -8.18 12.92 -31.98
N ARG A 109 -8.87 13.79 -32.72
CA ARG A 109 -8.27 14.94 -33.40
C ARG A 109 -7.56 15.87 -32.42
N ARG A 110 -8.19 16.22 -31.29
CA ARG A 110 -7.58 17.07 -30.25
C ARG A 110 -6.34 16.41 -29.62
N ARG A 111 -6.39 15.11 -29.32
CA ARG A 111 -5.24 14.36 -28.77
C ARG A 111 -4.12 14.16 -29.81
N ALA A 112 -4.48 13.94 -31.06
CA ALA A 112 -3.56 13.79 -32.19
C ALA A 112 -3.00 15.13 -32.67
N LEU A 113 -3.52 16.28 -32.21
CA LEU A 113 -3.06 17.61 -32.64
C LEU A 113 -1.55 17.79 -32.47
N ARG A 114 -0.96 17.22 -31.41
CA ARG A 114 0.50 17.24 -31.20
C ARG A 114 1.24 16.46 -32.28
N LEU A 115 0.76 15.27 -32.63
CA LEU A 115 1.31 14.45 -33.73
C LEU A 115 1.10 15.15 -35.08
N TYR A 116 -0.09 15.69 -35.33
CA TYR A 116 -0.41 16.45 -36.53
C TYR A 116 0.48 17.68 -36.69
N ARG A 117 0.74 18.45 -35.62
CA ARG A 117 1.70 19.56 -35.64
C ARG A 117 3.13 19.08 -35.92
N GLN A 118 3.52 17.92 -35.38
CA GLN A 118 4.84 17.32 -35.65
C GLN A 118 4.97 16.84 -37.11
N LEU A 119 3.91 16.29 -37.70
CA LEU A 119 3.87 15.82 -39.09
C LEU A 119 3.73 16.97 -40.09
N ALA A 120 2.89 17.98 -39.78
CA ALA A 120 2.68 19.18 -40.61
C ALA A 120 3.92 20.06 -40.70
N ASN A 121 4.82 20.02 -39.71
CA ASN A 121 6.11 20.68 -39.76
C ASN A 121 7.13 20.00 -40.69
N ASN A 122 6.69 19.14 -41.62
CA ASN A 122 7.48 18.56 -42.73
C ASN A 122 8.78 17.81 -42.34
N ARG A 123 9.02 17.52 -41.05
CA ARG A 123 10.23 16.77 -40.62
C ARG A 123 10.32 15.35 -41.19
N TYR A 124 9.20 14.79 -41.66
CA TYR A 124 9.10 13.43 -42.17
C TYR A 124 8.67 13.37 -43.65
N LYS A 125 8.80 14.48 -44.41
CA LYS A 125 8.49 14.52 -45.86
C LYS A 125 9.26 13.45 -46.67
N ASN A 126 10.40 12.98 -46.14
CA ASN A 126 11.26 11.99 -46.77
C ASN A 126 11.06 10.55 -46.27
N PHE A 127 10.11 10.29 -45.34
CA PHE A 127 9.88 8.93 -44.80
C PHE A 127 8.72 8.19 -45.47
N ILE A 128 7.96 8.88 -46.33
CA ILE A 128 6.93 8.27 -47.17
C ILE A 128 7.37 8.43 -48.61
N THR A 129 8.38 7.66 -49.00
CA THR A 129 8.64 7.34 -50.40
C THR A 129 8.21 5.90 -50.60
N THR A 130 7.09 5.73 -51.31
CA THR A 130 6.58 4.54 -52.04
C THR A 130 6.83 3.18 -51.43
#